data_AF-A0A7C7I923-F1
#
_entry.id   AF-A0A7C7I923-F1
#
_cell.length_a   1.000
_cell.length_b   1.000
_cell.length_c   1.000
_cell.angle_alpha   90.00
_cell.angle_beta   90.00
_cell.angle_gamma   90.00
#
_symmetry.space_group_name_H-M   'P 1'
#
loop_
_entity.id
_entity.type
_entity.pdbx_description
1 polymer ?
#
loop_
_entity_poly.entity_id
_entity_poly.type
_entity_poly.pdbx_seq_one_letter_code
_entity_poly.pdbx_strand_id
1 'polypeptide(L)'
;MRFFLGSSLLIKNGVVLLVRLLWTVARLLGGAHPLQTGKSGRGREPSGRAPVRVRRDWDDHRIGTVRWSDLGKPRWDMVSGGTQTRAPQPFVHGYVMCDKVKGDIAHSCIHGPSPHNIKVCIVQKDNSRQVWDYLMKIVGSRPPRSHFDDR
;
A
#
# COMPACT_ATOMS: atom_id res chain seq x y z
N MET A 1 20.19 67.28 43.99
CA MET A 1 20.91 66.09 43.48
C MET A 1 19.94 64.92 43.46
N ARG A 2 19.83 64.21 42.32
CA ARG A 2 19.40 62.81 42.07
C ARG A 2 18.13 62.23 42.75
N PHE A 3 17.36 61.31 42.17
CA PHE A 3 16.96 60.87 40.81
C PHE A 3 16.03 59.66 41.10
N PHE A 4 14.79 59.69 40.58
CA PHE A 4 13.92 58.56 40.18
C PHE A 4 13.98 57.19 40.92
N LEU A 5 12.90 56.85 41.64
CA LEU A 5 12.50 55.47 41.90
C LEU A 5 11.79 54.91 40.65
N GLY A 6 12.32 53.81 40.10
CA GLY A 6 11.87 53.19 38.86
C GLY A 6 10.50 52.51 38.98
N SER A 7 9.56 52.94 38.12
CA SER A 7 8.37 52.17 37.75
C SER A 7 8.77 51.07 36.76
N SER A 8 8.94 49.83 37.26
CA SER A 8 9.32 48.68 36.41
C SER A 8 8.41 47.45 36.63
N LEU A 9 7.14 47.67 36.98
CA LEU A 9 6.19 46.57 37.20
C LEU A 9 4.96 46.54 36.29
N LEU A 10 4.60 47.66 35.62
CA LEU A 10 3.45 47.66 34.69
C LEU A 10 3.79 47.26 33.24
N ILE A 11 5.05 47.31 32.84
CA ILE A 11 5.46 47.03 31.44
C ILE A 11 5.49 45.52 31.14
N LYS A 12 5.69 44.68 32.17
CA LYS A 12 5.85 43.23 31.99
C LYS A 12 4.54 42.51 31.63
N ASN A 13 3.38 43.04 32.04
CA ASN A 13 2.08 42.40 31.79
C ASN A 13 1.46 42.80 30.45
N GLY A 14 1.68 44.05 30.00
CA GLY A 14 1.19 44.53 28.71
C GLY A 14 1.86 43.83 27.53
N VAL A 15 3.18 43.59 27.61
CA VAL A 15 3.94 42.88 26.57
C VAL A 15 3.50 41.41 26.49
N VAL A 16 3.27 40.74 27.62
CA VAL A 16 2.79 39.35 27.64
C VAL A 16 1.37 39.23 27.07
N LEU A 17 0.50 40.20 27.34
CA LEU A 17 -0.85 40.23 26.78
C LEU A 17 -0.82 40.49 25.26
N LEU A 18 0.03 41.42 24.81
CA LEU A 18 0.20 41.75 23.39
C LEU A 18 0.81 40.58 22.60
N VAL A 19 1.81 39.89 23.17
CA VAL A 19 2.41 38.69 22.57
C VAL A 19 1.39 37.56 22.51
N ARG A 20 0.56 37.35 23.54
CA ARG A 20 -0.53 36.35 23.51
C ARG A 20 -1.59 36.70 22.47
N LEU A 21 -1.99 37.98 22.35
CA LEU A 21 -2.97 38.42 21.36
C LEU A 21 -2.42 38.24 19.93
N LEU A 22 -1.18 38.66 19.69
CA LEU A 22 -0.51 38.52 18.41
C LEU A 22 -0.32 37.04 18.03
N TRP A 23 -0.05 36.15 18.98
CA TRP A 23 0.04 34.72 18.72
C TRP A 23 -1.33 34.08 18.43
N THR A 24 -2.40 34.60 19.04
CA THR A 24 -3.78 34.14 18.79
C THR A 24 -4.28 34.60 17.42
N VAL A 25 -3.98 35.84 17.03
CA VAL A 25 -4.27 36.38 15.69
C VAL A 25 -3.40 35.69 14.63
N ALA A 26 -2.14 35.39 14.92
CA ALA A 26 -1.28 34.60 14.02
C ALA A 26 -1.80 33.17 13.80
N ARG A 27 -2.47 32.55 14.80
CA ARG A 27 -3.17 31.26 14.61
C ARG A 27 -4.47 31.38 13.82
N LEU A 28 -5.12 32.55 13.85
CA LEU A 28 -6.35 32.82 13.09
C LEU A 28 -6.07 33.21 11.63
N LEU A 29 -4.93 33.87 11.36
CA LEU A 29 -4.53 34.32 10.02
C LEU A 29 -3.53 33.38 9.32
N GLY A 30 -2.67 32.71 10.09
CA GLY A 30 -1.84 31.61 9.62
C GLY A 30 -2.70 30.37 9.54
N GLY A 31 -3.53 30.30 8.50
CA GLY A 31 -4.37 29.15 8.21
C GLY A 31 -3.64 27.87 8.57
N ALA A 32 -4.24 27.09 9.46
CA ALA A 32 -3.81 25.74 9.74
C ALA A 32 -3.74 25.06 8.38
N HIS A 33 -2.55 24.96 7.79
CA HIS A 33 -2.31 24.00 6.74
C HIS A 33 -2.60 22.67 7.44
N PRO A 34 -3.68 21.95 7.09
CA PRO A 34 -3.77 20.59 7.54
C PRO A 34 -2.52 19.94 6.96
N LEU A 35 -1.58 19.56 7.82
CA LEU A 35 -0.69 18.47 7.51
C LEU A 35 -1.63 17.35 7.08
N GLN A 36 -1.68 17.12 5.76
CA GLN A 36 -2.35 15.99 5.14
C GLN A 36 -1.63 14.74 5.65
N THR A 37 -1.96 14.34 6.87
CA THR A 37 -1.70 13.01 7.38
C THR A 37 -2.52 12.09 6.48
N GLY A 38 -1.80 11.40 5.59
CA GLY A 38 -2.37 10.73 4.43
C GLY A 38 -3.48 9.73 4.77
N LYS A 39 -4.73 10.18 4.62
CA LYS A 39 -5.88 9.34 4.25
C LYS A 39 -5.93 9.08 2.74
N SER A 40 -4.84 9.30 2.00
CA SER A 40 -4.86 9.52 0.55
C SER A 40 -4.88 8.26 -0.34
N GLY A 41 -4.97 7.05 0.22
CA GLY A 41 -4.76 5.83 -0.58
C GLY A 41 -5.78 4.71 -0.40
N ARG A 42 -6.75 4.80 0.51
CA ARG A 42 -7.61 3.64 0.82
C ARG A 42 -8.56 3.38 -0.35
N GLY A 43 -8.20 2.41 -1.18
CA GLY A 43 -9.02 1.97 -2.29
C GLY A 43 -8.93 2.79 -3.58
N ARG A 44 -7.92 3.65 -3.73
CA ARG A 44 -7.57 4.22 -5.03
C ARG A 44 -6.75 3.21 -5.82
N GLU A 45 -7.00 3.11 -7.12
CA GLU A 45 -6.20 2.27 -8.02
C GLU A 45 -4.71 2.61 -7.92
N PRO A 46 -3.82 1.61 -7.75
CA PRO A 46 -2.39 1.82 -7.87
C PRO A 46 -2.03 2.37 -9.26
N SER A 47 -1.00 3.22 -9.35
CA SER A 47 -0.50 3.61 -10.67
C SER A 47 -0.16 2.36 -11.50
N GLY A 48 -0.28 2.39 -12.83
CA GLY A 48 0.08 1.23 -13.66
C GLY A 48 1.51 0.72 -13.43
N ARG A 49 2.43 1.59 -12.99
CA ARG A 49 3.83 1.24 -12.65
C ARG A 49 4.03 0.74 -11.22
N ALA A 50 3.00 0.72 -10.39
CA ALA A 50 3.13 0.31 -8.99
C ALA A 50 3.61 -1.16 -8.94
N PRO A 51 4.59 -1.48 -8.09
CA PRO A 51 5.12 -2.82 -7.99
C PRO A 51 4.10 -3.74 -7.29
N VAL A 52 3.87 -4.92 -7.88
CA VAL A 52 3.14 -6.02 -7.25
C VAL A 52 4.12 -7.17 -7.04
N ARG A 53 4.25 -7.60 -5.78
CA ARG A 53 5.10 -8.72 -5.40
C ARG A 53 4.31 -10.02 -5.53
N VAL A 54 4.89 -10.95 -6.28
CA VAL A 54 4.25 -12.18 -6.74
C VAL A 54 5.12 -13.40 -6.45
N ARG A 55 4.47 -14.54 -6.20
CA ARG A 55 5.09 -15.85 -6.01
C ARG A 55 4.51 -16.85 -7.01
N ARG A 56 5.11 -18.03 -7.14
CA ARG A 56 4.50 -19.15 -7.89
C ARG A 56 3.51 -19.94 -7.05
N ASP A 57 3.83 -20.07 -5.77
CA ASP A 57 3.00 -20.68 -4.74
C ASP A 57 2.93 -19.78 -3.50
N TRP A 58 1.97 -20.02 -2.62
CA TRP A 58 1.70 -19.17 -1.46
C TRP A 58 2.87 -19.12 -0.45
N ASP A 59 3.64 -20.19 -0.35
CA ASP A 59 4.79 -20.36 0.56
C ASP A 59 6.15 -20.35 -0.15
N ASP A 60 6.19 -20.21 -1.49
CA ASP A 60 7.45 -20.15 -2.23
C ASP A 60 8.28 -18.95 -1.75
N HIS A 61 9.53 -19.20 -1.36
CA HIS A 61 10.46 -18.17 -0.86
C HIS A 61 10.92 -17.20 -1.96
N ARG A 62 10.80 -17.60 -3.23
CA ARG A 62 11.20 -16.80 -4.40
C ARG A 62 10.09 -15.81 -4.73
N ILE A 63 10.45 -14.54 -4.79
CA ILE A 63 9.51 -13.45 -4.97
C ILE A 63 9.90 -12.62 -6.19
N GLY A 64 9.01 -12.62 -7.18
CA GLY A 64 9.07 -11.76 -8.35
C GLY A 64 8.36 -10.43 -8.11
N THR A 65 8.63 -9.47 -8.99
CA THR A 65 7.94 -8.18 -9.04
C THR A 65 7.43 -7.93 -10.46
N VAL A 66 6.17 -7.51 -10.56
CA VAL A 66 5.53 -7.08 -11.82
C VAL A 66 4.96 -5.68 -11.65
N ARG A 67 4.61 -5.01 -12.75
CA ARG A 67 3.87 -3.76 -12.69
C ARG A 67 2.38 -4.07 -12.51
N TRP A 68 1.65 -3.18 -11.83
CA TRP A 68 0.19 -3.28 -11.69
C TRP A 68 -0.51 -3.46 -13.05
N SER A 69 -0.09 -2.70 -14.07
CA SER A 69 -0.64 -2.78 -15.43
C SER A 69 -0.44 -4.13 -16.12
N ASP A 70 0.54 -4.93 -15.67
CA ASP A 70 0.87 -6.22 -16.26
C ASP A 70 0.13 -7.37 -15.54
N LEU A 71 -0.52 -7.09 -14.40
CA LEU A 71 -1.27 -8.08 -13.63
C LEU A 71 -2.68 -8.26 -14.19
N GLY A 72 -2.94 -9.42 -14.76
CA GLY A 72 -4.24 -9.80 -15.31
C GLY A 72 -5.07 -10.67 -14.37
N LYS A 73 -6.40 -10.53 -14.48
CA LYS A 73 -7.42 -11.43 -13.90
C LYS A 73 -7.19 -11.79 -12.42
N PRO A 74 -7.07 -10.82 -11.49
CA PRO A 74 -7.01 -11.11 -10.06
C PRO A 74 -8.26 -11.89 -9.63
N ARG A 75 -8.07 -12.99 -8.89
CA ARG A 75 -9.17 -13.83 -8.38
C ARG A 75 -8.74 -14.64 -7.17
N TRP A 76 -9.71 -15.07 -6.36
CA TRP A 76 -9.47 -16.10 -5.37
C TRP A 76 -9.28 -17.46 -6.05
N ASP A 77 -8.29 -18.21 -5.59
CA ASP A 77 -8.03 -19.57 -6.05
C ASP A 77 -7.32 -20.34 -4.93
N MET A 78 -7.35 -21.67 -5.02
CA MET A 78 -6.65 -22.57 -4.10
C MET A 78 -5.58 -23.40 -4.78
N VAL A 79 -5.54 -23.41 -6.11
CA VAL A 79 -4.57 -24.21 -6.86
C VAL A 79 -3.47 -23.29 -7.39
N SER A 80 -2.21 -23.62 -7.14
CA SER A 80 -1.08 -22.84 -7.64
C SER A 80 -0.91 -22.98 -9.15
N GLY A 81 -0.01 -22.19 -9.73
CA GLY A 81 0.28 -22.27 -11.16
C GLY A 81 1.02 -23.56 -11.52
N GLY A 82 2.36 -23.50 -11.55
CA GLY A 82 3.19 -24.53 -12.19
C GLY A 82 2.95 -25.94 -11.64
N THR A 83 3.14 -26.12 -10.35
CA THR A 83 3.02 -27.41 -9.68
C THR A 83 1.57 -27.86 -9.45
N GLN A 84 0.59 -26.98 -9.72
CA GLN A 84 -0.83 -27.23 -9.46
C GLN A 84 -1.09 -27.69 -8.01
N THR A 85 -0.32 -27.18 -7.05
CA THR A 85 -0.42 -27.56 -5.64
C THR A 85 -1.65 -26.89 -5.01
N ARG A 86 -2.39 -27.63 -4.19
CA ARG A 86 -3.51 -27.09 -3.43
C ARG A 86 -3.02 -26.41 -2.15
N ALA A 87 -3.33 -25.12 -2.00
CA ALA A 87 -3.00 -24.32 -0.84
C ALA A 87 -3.87 -24.68 0.39
N PRO A 88 -3.44 -24.36 1.62
CA PRO A 88 -4.23 -24.63 2.83
C PRO A 88 -5.50 -23.76 2.92
N GLN A 89 -5.53 -22.63 2.22
CA GLN A 89 -6.65 -21.69 2.17
C GLN A 89 -6.66 -20.95 0.83
N PRO A 90 -7.74 -20.22 0.48
CA PRO A 90 -7.78 -19.38 -0.71
C PRO A 90 -6.78 -18.22 -0.63
N PHE A 91 -5.99 -18.07 -1.69
CA PHE A 91 -5.09 -16.94 -1.91
C PHE A 91 -5.52 -16.14 -3.14
N VAL A 92 -5.04 -14.91 -3.25
CA VAL A 92 -5.26 -14.10 -4.46
C VAL A 92 -4.27 -14.58 -5.50
N HIS A 93 -4.79 -15.00 -6.65
CA HIS A 93 -4.00 -15.31 -7.83
C HIS A 93 -4.25 -14.31 -8.94
N GLY A 94 -3.32 -14.23 -9.88
CA GLY A 94 -3.48 -13.50 -11.13
C GLY A 94 -2.64 -14.14 -12.22
N TYR A 95 -2.57 -13.50 -13.39
CA TYR A 95 -1.80 -13.95 -14.53
C TYR A 95 -0.90 -12.84 -15.03
N VAL A 96 0.30 -13.20 -15.46
CA VAL A 96 1.25 -12.25 -16.05
C VAL A 96 2.07 -12.96 -17.13
N MET A 97 2.50 -12.23 -18.15
CA MET A 97 3.46 -12.75 -19.11
C MET A 97 4.83 -12.91 -18.43
N CYS A 98 5.46 -14.07 -18.61
CA CYS A 98 6.68 -14.43 -17.86
C CYS A 98 7.84 -13.43 -18.01
N ASP A 99 7.96 -12.78 -19.17
CA ASP A 99 8.99 -11.77 -19.47
C ASP A 99 8.82 -10.45 -18.70
N LYS A 100 7.62 -10.18 -18.17
CA LYS A 100 7.32 -8.98 -17.37
C LYS A 100 7.74 -9.12 -15.91
N VAL A 101 8.02 -10.34 -15.44
CA VAL A 101 8.46 -10.55 -14.06
C VAL A 101 9.94 -10.20 -13.92
N LYS A 102 10.26 -9.45 -12.87
CA LYS A 102 11.63 -9.16 -12.43
C LYS A 102 11.92 -9.84 -11.10
N GLY A 103 13.18 -10.19 -10.86
CA GLY A 103 13.59 -10.91 -9.66
C GLY A 103 13.46 -12.43 -9.81
N ASP A 104 13.53 -13.12 -8.68
CA ASP A 104 13.53 -14.59 -8.65
C ASP A 104 12.11 -15.13 -8.59
N ILE A 105 11.73 -15.92 -9.60
CA ILE A 105 10.45 -16.60 -9.64
C ILE A 105 10.59 -17.94 -10.37
N ALA A 106 10.07 -19.01 -9.78
CA ALA A 106 10.12 -20.33 -10.39
C ALA A 106 9.32 -20.39 -11.71
N HIS A 107 9.99 -20.34 -12.84
CA HIS A 107 9.36 -20.71 -14.09
C HIS A 107 10.39 -21.24 -15.06
N SER A 108 9.99 -22.25 -15.82
CA SER A 108 10.73 -22.75 -16.95
C SER A 108 9.82 -22.65 -18.17
N CYS A 109 10.39 -22.22 -19.29
CA CYS A 109 9.71 -22.21 -20.57
C CYS A 109 9.66 -23.61 -21.21
N ILE A 110 9.80 -24.65 -20.39
CA ILE A 110 9.81 -26.05 -20.83
C ILE A 110 8.43 -26.52 -21.27
N HIS A 111 7.37 -25.85 -20.79
CA HIS A 111 5.98 -26.20 -21.07
C HIS A 111 5.36 -25.39 -22.23
N GLY A 112 6.15 -24.59 -22.96
CA GLY A 112 5.68 -23.83 -24.13
C GLY A 112 6.58 -22.65 -24.51
N PRO A 113 6.39 -22.09 -25.72
CA PRO A 113 7.20 -20.98 -26.20
C PRO A 113 7.08 -19.75 -25.30
N SER A 114 8.17 -19.00 -25.15
CA SER A 114 8.18 -17.71 -24.48
C SER A 114 7.79 -16.57 -25.43
N PRO A 115 7.18 -15.48 -24.91
CA PRO A 115 6.64 -15.34 -23.56
C PRO A 115 5.28 -16.06 -23.43
N HIS A 116 4.97 -16.59 -22.25
CA HIS A 116 3.66 -17.19 -21.96
C HIS A 116 3.09 -16.67 -20.64
N ASN A 117 1.77 -16.84 -20.46
CA ASN A 117 1.10 -16.45 -19.23
C ASN A 117 1.39 -17.45 -18.11
N ILE A 118 1.81 -16.94 -16.96
CA ILE A 118 2.01 -17.72 -15.74
C ILE A 118 1.02 -17.26 -14.67
N LYS A 119 0.37 -18.23 -14.00
CA LYS A 119 -0.53 -17.96 -12.87
C LYS A 119 0.26 -17.69 -11.59
N VAL A 120 0.26 -16.47 -11.09
CA VAL A 120 1.01 -16.07 -9.89
C VAL A 120 0.14 -16.01 -8.65
N CYS A 121 0.74 -16.16 -7.47
CA CYS A 121 0.13 -15.98 -6.16
C CYS A 121 0.57 -14.62 -5.57
N ILE A 122 -0.37 -13.88 -4.98
CA ILE A 122 -0.16 -12.57 -4.38
C ILE A 122 -0.51 -12.66 -2.90
N VAL A 123 0.48 -12.38 -2.05
CA VAL A 123 0.33 -12.46 -0.59
C VAL A 123 0.38 -11.05 0.01
N GLN A 124 -0.52 -10.78 0.95
CA GLN A 124 -0.65 -9.47 1.61
C GLN A 124 0.67 -8.99 2.20
N LYS A 125 1.41 -9.86 2.89
CA LYS A 125 2.66 -9.51 3.58
C LYS A 125 3.76 -8.98 2.66
N ASP A 126 3.70 -9.33 1.37
CA ASP A 126 4.70 -8.91 0.39
C ASP A 126 4.30 -7.61 -0.31
N ASN A 127 3.07 -7.14 -0.17
CA ASN A 127 2.53 -6.06 -0.99
C ASN A 127 2.20 -4.82 -0.16
N SER A 128 2.28 -3.65 -0.80
CA SER A 128 1.90 -2.40 -0.14
C SER A 128 0.41 -2.42 0.20
N ARG A 129 0.03 -1.69 1.25
CA ARG A 129 -1.37 -1.57 1.66
C ARG A 129 -2.27 -1.07 0.54
N GLN A 130 -1.78 -0.14 -0.29
CA GLN A 130 -2.55 0.38 -1.43
C GLN A 130 -2.88 -0.72 -2.45
N VAL A 131 -1.88 -1.50 -2.86
CA VAL A 131 -2.04 -2.61 -3.81
C VAL A 131 -2.99 -3.65 -3.24
N TRP A 132 -2.80 -4.03 -1.97
CA TRP A 132 -3.65 -5.03 -1.34
C TRP A 132 -5.11 -4.55 -1.17
N ASP A 133 -5.32 -3.34 -0.68
CA ASP A 133 -6.66 -2.77 -0.50
C ASP A 133 -7.41 -2.67 -1.84
N TYR A 134 -6.72 -2.33 -2.93
CA TYR A 134 -7.34 -2.27 -4.26
C TYR A 134 -7.57 -3.67 -4.86
N LEU A 135 -6.67 -4.64 -4.64
CA LEU A 135 -6.92 -6.04 -4.99
C LEU A 135 -8.19 -6.57 -4.34
N MET A 136 -8.39 -6.31 -3.04
CA MET A 136 -9.60 -6.73 -2.31
C MET A 136 -10.89 -6.10 -2.88
N LYS A 137 -10.82 -4.89 -3.44
CA LYS A 137 -11.96 -4.30 -4.16
C LYS A 137 -12.33 -5.07 -5.43
N ILE A 138 -11.33 -5.63 -6.12
CA ILE A 138 -11.52 -6.39 -7.35
C ILE A 138 -12.02 -7.80 -7.05
N VAL A 139 -11.37 -8.50 -6.11
CA VAL A 139 -11.64 -9.93 -5.86
C VAL A 139 -12.76 -10.17 -4.85
N GLY A 140 -13.19 -9.14 -4.11
CA GLY A 140 -14.22 -9.23 -3.09
C GLY A 140 -13.78 -9.98 -1.83
N SER A 141 -14.75 -10.37 -1.01
CA SER A 141 -14.52 -11.13 0.23
C SER A 141 -13.88 -12.48 -0.06
N ARG A 142 -13.03 -12.95 0.87
CA ARG A 142 -12.43 -14.28 0.75
C ARG A 142 -13.52 -15.35 0.86
N PRO A 143 -13.71 -16.20 -0.15
CA PRO A 143 -14.63 -17.33 -0.07
C PRO A 143 -14.15 -18.37 0.96
N PRO A 144 -15.05 -19.19 1.52
CA PRO A 144 -14.65 -20.33 2.34
C PRO A 144 -13.90 -21.36 1.49
N ARG A 145 -13.08 -22.20 2.14
CA ARG A 145 -12.35 -23.30 1.47
C ARG A 145 -13.28 -24.21 0.65
N SER A 146 -14.47 -24.49 1.16
CA SER A 146 -15.47 -25.34 0.50
C SER A 146 -15.94 -24.83 -0.87
N HIS A 147 -15.74 -23.54 -1.18
CA HIS A 147 -16.03 -23.00 -2.51
C HIS A 147 -15.16 -23.62 -3.63
N PHE A 148 -14.06 -24.29 -3.27
CA PHE A 148 -13.09 -24.87 -4.20
C PHE A 148 -12.95 -26.39 -4.04
N ASP A 149 -13.90 -27.07 -3.40
CA ASP A 149 -13.83 -28.53 -3.26
C ASP A 149 -14.19 -29.27 -4.57
N ASP A 150 -14.99 -28.64 -5.44
CA ASP A 150 -15.44 -29.20 -6.72
C ASP A 150 -14.69 -28.64 -7.95
N ARG A 151 -13.56 -27.95 -7.75
CA ARG A 151 -12.80 -27.26 -8.81
C ARG A 151 -11.38 -27.78 -8.99
#